data_AF-A0A636K7P6-F1
#
_entry.id   AF-A0A636K7P6-F1
#
_cell.length_a   1.000
_cell.length_b   1.000
_cell.length_c   1.000
_cell.angle_alpha   90.00
_cell.angle_beta   90.00
_cell.angle_gamma   90.00
#
_symmetry.space_group_name_H-M   'P 1'
#
loop_
_entity.id
_entity.type
_entity.pdbx_description
1 polymer ?
#
loop_
_entity_poly.entity_id
_entity_poly.type
_entity_poly.pdbx_seq_one_letter_code
_entity_poly.pdbx_strand_id
1 'polypeptide(L)' 'RDLIDRAAKARGKNRTDFVLEAARAAAEEALIEQRIIMADPQAYQEFLTRLDQAPAPNAALRKTMQTPAPWEQKK' A
#
# COMPACT_ATOMS: atom_id res chain seq x y z
N ARG A 1 -1.08 32.79 -7.00
CA ARG A 1 -2.47 32.64 -6.49
C ARG A 1 -3.42 32.33 -7.65
N ASP A 2 -3.27 33.02 -8.77
CA ASP A 2 -4.11 32.92 -9.97
C ASP A 2 -4.25 31.52 -10.57
N LEU A 3 -3.24 30.65 -10.46
CA LEU A 3 -3.31 29.30 -11.04
C LEU A 3 -4.42 28.45 -10.40
N ILE A 4 -4.49 28.45 -9.07
CA ILE A 4 -5.48 27.65 -8.33
C ILE A 4 -6.88 28.22 -8.56
N ASP A 5 -7.02 29.55 -8.56
CA ASP A 5 -8.32 30.19 -8.80
C ASP A 5 -8.81 29.95 -10.23
N ARG A 6 -7.91 29.96 -11.23
CA ARG A 6 -8.23 29.59 -12.62
C ARG A 6 -8.62 28.13 -12.74
N ALA A 7 -7.92 27.22 -12.06
CA ALA A 7 -8.23 25.80 -12.07
C ALA A 7 -9.58 25.50 -11.38
N ALA A 8 -9.85 26.14 -10.24
CA ALA A 8 -11.13 26.07 -9.54
C ALA A 8 -12.27 26.57 -10.44
N LYS A 9 -12.09 27.73 -11.07
CA LYS A 9 -13.08 28.28 -12.03
C LYS A 9 -13.30 27.37 -13.23
N ALA A 10 -12.25 26.80 -13.82
CA ALA A 10 -12.38 25.85 -14.92
C ALA A 10 -13.14 24.57 -14.54
N ARG A 11 -13.13 24.19 -13.26
CA ARG A 11 -13.90 23.07 -12.70
C ARG A 11 -15.26 23.49 -12.13
N GLY A 12 -15.64 24.76 -12.20
CA GLY A 12 -16.90 25.28 -11.66
C GLY A 12 -16.97 25.29 -10.13
N LYS A 13 -15.82 25.31 -9.45
CA LYS A 13 -15.71 25.24 -7.98
C LYS A 13 -15.15 26.52 -7.42
N ASN A 14 -15.44 26.79 -6.14
CA ASN A 14 -14.70 27.81 -5.40
C ASN A 14 -13.32 27.25 -5.01
N ARG A 15 -12.43 28.15 -4.57
CA ARG A 15 -11.05 27.79 -4.22
C ARG A 15 -10.96 26.75 -3.11
N THR A 16 -11.79 26.87 -2.08
CA THR A 16 -11.76 25.97 -0.91
C THR A 16 -12.13 24.56 -1.33
N ASP A 17 -13.23 24.40 -2.10
CA ASP A 17 -13.69 23.10 -2.58
C ASP A 17 -12.66 22.46 -3.50
N PHE A 18 -12.06 23.25 -4.40
CA PHE A 18 -11.01 22.76 -5.31
C PHE A 18 -9.78 22.25 -4.55
N VAL A 19 -9.31 23.00 -3.54
CA VAL A 19 -8.15 22.61 -2.75
C VAL A 19 -8.45 21.38 -1.88
N LEU A 20 -9.64 21.32 -1.28
CA LEU A 20 -10.03 20.20 -0.42
C LEU A 20 -10.10 18.89 -1.21
N GLU A 21 -10.70 18.91 -2.39
CA GLU A 21 -10.76 17.73 -3.25
C GLU A 21 -9.39 17.32 -3.78
N ALA A 22 -8.56 18.29 -4.19
CA ALA A 22 -7.20 17.99 -4.65
C ALA A 22 -6.36 17.35 -3.53
N ALA A 23 -6.48 17.87 -2.30
CA ALA A 23 -5.82 17.31 -1.13
C ALA A 23 -6.32 15.88 -0.82
N ARG A 24 -7.63 15.64 -0.92
CA ARG A 24 -8.21 14.31 -0.75
C ARG A 24 -7.69 13.33 -1.80
N ALA A 25 -7.72 13.69 -3.07
CA ALA A 25 -7.24 12.83 -4.16
C ALA A 25 -5.75 12.48 -3.98
N ALA A 26 -4.92 13.46 -3.62
CA ALA A 26 -3.50 13.23 -3.33
C ALA A 26 -3.28 12.32 -2.12
N ALA A 27 -4.12 12.45 -1.07
CA ALA A 27 -4.05 11.57 0.09
C ALA A 27 -4.48 10.13 -0.25
N GLU A 28 -5.52 9.96 -1.07
CA GLU A 28 -5.95 8.64 -1.55
C GLU A 28 -4.86 7.98 -2.41
N GLU A 29 -4.26 8.73 -3.35
CA GLU A 29 -3.14 8.26 -4.17
C GLU A 29 -1.94 7.82 -3.32
N ALA A 30 -1.51 8.65 -2.37
CA ALA A 30 -0.40 8.32 -1.49
C ALA A 30 -0.66 7.07 -0.62
N LEU A 31 -1.89 6.87 -0.14
CA LEU A 31 -2.27 5.67 0.61
C LEU A 31 -2.34 4.42 -0.27
N ILE A 32 -2.72 4.58 -1.54
CA ILE A 32 -2.74 3.49 -2.52
C ILE A 32 -1.31 3.09 -2.89
N GLU A 33 -0.42 4.05 -3.15
CA GLU A 33 0.99 3.79 -3.46
C GLU A 33 1.69 2.96 -2.36
N GLN A 34 1.32 3.17 -1.09
CA GLN A 34 1.88 2.41 0.03
C GLN A 34 1.55 0.90 -0.02
N ARG A 35 0.52 0.48 -0.76
CA ARG A 35 0.00 -0.89 -0.74
C ARG A 35 0.24 -1.68 -2.03
N ILE A 36 0.75 -1.05 -3.08
CA ILE A 36 0.98 -1.71 -4.36
C ILE A 36 2.41 -2.23 -4.42
N ILE A 37 2.55 -3.55 -4.53
CA ILE A 37 3.82 -4.19 -4.84
C ILE A 37 3.92 -4.25 -6.37
N MET A 38 4.76 -3.40 -6.94
CA MET A 38 5.06 -3.43 -8.37
C MET A 38 6.01 -4.60 -8.66
N ALA A 39 5.61 -5.48 -9.58
CA ALA A 39 6.43 -6.58 -10.08
C ALA A 39 6.52 -6.48 -11.59
N ASP A 40 7.71 -6.67 -12.14
CA ASP A 40 7.85 -6.87 -13.58
C ASP A 40 7.23 -8.23 -14.00
N PRO A 41 7.00 -8.47 -15.30
CA PRO A 41 6.37 -9.70 -15.76
C PRO A 41 7.08 -10.99 -15.32
N GLN A 42 8.41 -10.98 -15.20
CA GLN A 42 9.17 -12.14 -14.76
C GLN A 42 8.95 -12.41 -13.27
N ALA A 43 9.11 -11.38 -12.44
CA ALA A 43 8.88 -11.47 -10.99
C ALA A 43 7.44 -11.90 -10.68
N TYR A 44 6.46 -11.42 -11.46
CA TYR A 44 5.07 -11.83 -11.32
C TYR A 44 4.86 -13.31 -11.66
N GLN A 45 5.46 -13.81 -12.76
CA GLN A 45 5.36 -15.22 -13.13
C GLN A 45 6.02 -16.14 -12.10
N GLU A 46 7.17 -15.75 -11.57
CA GLU A 46 7.84 -16.49 -10.49
C GLU A 46 7.01 -16.51 -9.21
N PHE A 47 6.36 -15.38 -8.88
CA PHE A 47 5.46 -15.29 -7.74
C PHE A 47 4.28 -16.25 -7.89
N LEU A 48 3.58 -16.24 -9.04
CA LEU A 48 2.49 -17.18 -9.31
C LEU A 48 2.94 -18.63 -9.21
N THR A 49 4.10 -18.94 -9.80
CA THR A 49 4.67 -20.30 -9.75
C THR A 49 4.92 -20.77 -8.32
N ARG A 50 5.38 -19.88 -7.43
CA ARG A 50 5.56 -20.20 -5.99
C ARG A 50 4.23 -20.26 -5.24
N LEU A 51 3.24 -19.46 -5.62
CA LEU A 51 1.93 -19.41 -4.99
C LEU A 51 1.13 -20.70 -5.23
N ASP A 52 1.22 -21.27 -6.42
CA ASP A 52 0.54 -22.51 -6.80
C ASP A 52 1.21 -23.77 -6.24
N GLN A 53 2.44 -23.65 -5.70
CA GLN A 53 3.17 -24.77 -5.12
C GLN A 53 2.71 -25.05 -3.68
N ALA A 54 2.65 -26.33 -3.32
CA ALA A 54 2.44 -26.72 -1.93
C ALA A 54 3.59 -26.17 -1.06
N PRO A 55 3.30 -25.63 0.13
CA PRO A 55 4.32 -25.05 0.99
C PRO A 55 5.31 -26.14 1.42
N ALA A 56 6.59 -25.92 1.13
CA ALA A 56 7.64 -26.83 1.56
C ALA A 56 7.86 -26.74 3.08
N PRO A 57 8.16 -27.85 3.77
CA PRO A 57 8.47 -27.81 5.20
C PRO A 57 9.66 -26.90 5.51
N ASN A 58 9.43 -25.80 6.25
CA ASN A 58 10.48 -24.88 6.68
C ASN A 58 10.73 -25.05 8.19
N ALA A 59 11.87 -25.66 8.54
CA ALA A 59 12.25 -25.90 9.94
C ALA A 59 12.42 -24.60 10.75
N ALA A 60 12.98 -23.56 10.13
CA ALA A 60 13.14 -22.25 10.77
C ALA A 60 11.77 -21.60 11.02
N LEU A 61 10.87 -21.61 10.03
CA LEU A 61 9.52 -21.08 10.18
C LEU A 61 8.74 -21.83 11.27
N ARG A 62 8.81 -23.17 11.30
CA ARG A 62 8.17 -23.98 12.36
C ARG A 62 8.70 -23.60 13.74
N LYS A 63 10.01 -23.46 13.88
CA LYS A 63 10.63 -23.00 15.14
C LYS A 63 10.10 -21.61 15.52
N THR A 64 10.05 -20.67 14.58
CA THR A 64 9.52 -19.31 14.83
C THR A 64 8.06 -19.35 15.28
N MET A 65 7.19 -20.10 14.61
CA MET A 65 5.76 -20.23 14.96
C MET A 65 5.54 -20.92 16.32
N GLN A 66 6.51 -21.69 16.80
CA GLN A 66 6.48 -22.37 18.10
C GLN A 66 7.23 -21.59 19.19
N THR A 67 7.92 -20.51 18.85
CA THR A 67 8.67 -19.71 19.81
C THR A 67 7.68 -18.83 20.58
N PRO A 68 7.61 -18.92 21.92
CA PRO A 68 6.73 -18.07 22.72
C PRO A 68 7.10 -16.60 22.47
N ALA A 69 6.08 -15.75 22.40
CA ALA A 69 6.32 -14.36 22.08
C ALA A 69 7.13 -13.69 23.22
N PRO A 70 8.02 -12.72 22.92
CA PRO A 70 8.88 -12.11 23.94
C PRO A 70 8.12 -11.49 25.12
N TRP A 71 6.86 -11.12 24.93
CA TRP A 71 5.98 -10.55 25.96
C TRP A 71 5.15 -11.60 26.73
N GLU A 72 5.20 -12.88 26.35
CA GLU A 72 4.55 -13.99 27.08
C GLU A 72 5.41 -14.53 28.23
N GLN A 73 6.69 -14.16 28.27
CA GLN A 73 7.52 -14.40 29.44
C GLN A 73 7.04 -13.47 30.56
N LYS A 74 6.15 -13.99 31.41
CA LYS A 74 5.80 -13.35 32.68
C LYS A 74 7.08 -13.10 33.48
N LYS A 75 7.18 -11.89 34.02
CA LYS A 75 8.10 -11.54 35.12
C LYS A 75 8.00 -12.55 36.25
#